data_AF-A0A960B371-F1
#
_entry.id   AF-A0A960B371-F1
#
_cell.length_a   1.000
_cell.length_b   1.000
_cell.length_c   1.000
_cell.angle_alpha   90.00
_cell.angle_beta   90.00
_cell.angle_gamma   90.00
#
_symmetry.space_group_name_H-M   'P 1'
#
loop_
_entity.id
_entity.type
_entity.pdbx_description
1 polymer ?
#
loop_
_entity_poly.entity_id
_entity_poly.type
_entity_poly.pdbx_seq_one_letter_code
_entity_poly.pdbx_strand_id
1 'polypeptide(L)' 'MTSRFAFGGAQDLVGVTPDLTTLGKYIAGGLSFGAFGGRADIMAAFDPRVGGLAHGGTFNNNAFTMAAGVAVSRLVDA' A
#
# COMPACT_ATOMS: atom_id res chain seq x y z
N MET A 1 3.98 -4.98 -12.94
CA MET A 1 3.78 -4.35 -11.62
C MET A 1 2.97 -3.10 -11.88
N THR A 2 1.67 -3.15 -11.60
CA THR A 2 0.71 -2.15 -12.05
C THR A 2 0.99 -0.76 -11.48
N SER A 3 1.51 -0.65 -10.26
CA SER A 3 1.66 0.65 -9.59
C SER A 3 2.67 1.62 -10.21
N ARG A 4 3.67 1.17 -10.98
CA ARG A 4 4.72 2.06 -11.53
C ARG A 4 4.43 2.69 -12.89
N PHE A 5 3.31 2.33 -13.53
CA PHE A 5 3.07 2.71 -14.93
C PHE A 5 2.57 4.14 -15.12
N ALA A 6 1.95 4.72 -14.10
CA ALA A 6 1.53 6.10 -14.00
C ALA A 6 1.58 6.50 -12.52
N PHE A 7 1.32 7.77 -12.19
CA PHE A 7 1.24 8.20 -10.80
C PHE A 7 0.20 7.39 -10.01
N GLY A 8 -0.99 7.19 -10.59
CA GLY A 8 -2.02 6.29 -10.05
C GLY A 8 -1.86 4.81 -10.46
N GLY A 9 -0.74 4.42 -11.07
CA GLY A 9 -0.52 3.07 -11.59
C GLY A 9 -1.43 2.68 -12.76
N ALA A 10 -1.52 1.38 -13.04
CA ALA A 10 -2.29 0.86 -14.17
C ALA A 10 -3.79 1.16 -14.06
N GLN A 11 -4.33 1.24 -12.83
CA GLN A 11 -5.74 1.55 -12.59
C GLN A 11 -6.12 2.94 -13.15
N ASP A 12 -5.20 3.90 -13.09
CA ASP A 12 -5.34 5.22 -13.69
C ASP A 12 -5.31 5.15 -15.22
N LEU A 13 -4.36 4.39 -15.79
CA LEU A 13 -4.25 4.19 -17.24
C LEU A 13 -5.48 3.55 -17.88
N VAL A 14 -6.13 2.62 -17.18
CA VAL A 14 -7.30 1.89 -17.70
C VAL A 14 -8.64 2.45 -17.21
N GLY A 15 -8.64 3.49 -16.37
CA GLY A 15 -9.86 4.11 -15.83
C GLY A 15 -10.69 3.17 -14.93
N VAL A 16 -10.05 2.25 -14.22
CA VAL A 16 -10.71 1.28 -13.33
C VAL A 16 -10.48 1.68 -11.88
N THR A 17 -11.53 1.67 -11.07
CA THR A 17 -11.40 1.78 -9.60
C THR A 17 -11.59 0.39 -8.99
N PRO A 18 -10.51 -0.29 -8.56
CA PRO A 18 -10.63 -1.61 -7.97
C PRO A 18 -11.16 -1.54 -6.53
N ASP A 19 -11.86 -2.58 -6.11
CA ASP A 19 -12.29 -2.75 -4.71
C ASP A 19 -11.09 -2.89 -3.76
N LEU A 20 -10.04 -3.58 -4.22
CA LEU A 20 -8.76 -3.76 -3.53
C LEU A 20 -7.59 -3.67 -4.52
N THR A 21 -6.51 -3.02 -4.09
CA THR A 21 -5.21 -2.93 -4.76
C THR A 21 -4.14 -3.49 -3.84
N THR A 22 -3.23 -4.29 -4.41
CA THR A 22 -2.00 -4.73 -3.74
C THR A 22 -0.80 -3.97 -4.27
N LEU A 23 0.10 -3.63 -3.36
CA LEU A 23 1.27 -2.79 -3.58
C LEU A 23 2.51 -3.46 -2.98
N GLY A 24 3.68 -3.09 -3.50
CA GLY A 24 4.93 -3.69 -3.06
C GLY A 24 6.14 -3.08 -3.75
N LYS A 25 7.26 -3.81 -3.70
CA LYS A 25 8.44 -3.58 -4.53
C LYS A 25 9.07 -2.20 -4.27
N TYR A 26 9.00 -1.28 -5.24
CA TYR A 26 9.75 -0.02 -5.21
C TYR A 26 9.21 1.00 -4.21
N ILE A 27 7.97 0.81 -3.73
CA ILE A 27 7.27 1.81 -2.92
C ILE A 27 8.00 2.09 -1.60
N ALA A 28 8.75 1.13 -1.06
CA ALA A 28 9.61 1.32 0.11
C ALA A 28 11.11 1.44 -0.23
N GLY A 29 11.45 1.91 -1.43
CA GLY A 29 12.84 2.21 -1.79
C GLY A 29 13.77 1.00 -1.82
N GLY A 30 13.24 -0.19 -2.09
CA GLY A 30 14.02 -1.43 -2.13
C GLY A 30 14.08 -2.22 -0.82
N LEU A 31 13.47 -1.71 0.25
CA LEU A 31 13.28 -2.46 1.51
C LEU A 31 12.12 -3.44 1.43
N SER A 32 12.05 -4.36 2.40
CA SER A 32 10.95 -5.34 2.50
C SER A 32 9.62 -4.62 2.67
N PHE A 33 8.72 -4.79 1.70
CA PHE A 33 7.44 -4.08 1.68
C PHE A 33 6.38 -4.84 0.89
N GLY A 34 5.18 -4.83 1.47
CA GLY A 34 3.93 -5.15 0.82
C GLY A 34 2.81 -4.36 1.50
N ALA A 35 1.80 -3.99 0.74
CA ALA A 35 0.59 -3.37 1.25
C ALA A 35 -0.63 -3.84 0.47
N PHE A 36 -1.78 -3.80 1.10
CA PHE A 36 -3.08 -3.98 0.47
C PHE A 36 -4.02 -2.92 1.02
N GLY A 37 -4.92 -2.43 0.18
CA GLY A 37 -5.86 -1.38 0.52
C GLY A 37 -6.90 -1.20 -0.56
N GLY A 38 -7.93 -0.41 -0.31
CA GLY A 38 -9.02 -0.20 -1.24
C GLY A 38 -10.23 0.38 -0.54
N ARG A 39 -11.43 -0.09 -0.89
CA ARG A 39 -12.67 0.42 -0.30
C ARG A 39 -12.68 0.28 1.22
N ALA A 40 -13.17 1.33 1.89
CA ALA A 40 -13.19 1.41 3.34
C ALA A 40 -14.11 0.35 3.99
N ASP A 41 -15.23 -0.01 3.34
CA ASP A 41 -16.15 -1.03 3.83
C ASP A 41 -15.54 -2.44 3.81
N ILE A 42 -14.65 -2.72 2.84
CA ILE A 42 -13.84 -3.94 2.83
C ILE A 42 -12.74 -3.88 3.89
N MET A 43 -12.01 -2.77 3.96
CA MET A 43 -10.90 -2.61 4.93
C MET A 43 -11.37 -2.60 6.39
N ALA A 44 -12.63 -2.23 6.64
CA ALA A 44 -13.25 -2.30 7.97
C ALA A 44 -13.25 -3.72 8.56
N ALA A 45 -13.15 -4.76 7.72
CA ALA A 45 -12.99 -6.14 8.17
C ALA A 45 -11.73 -6.35 9.03
N PHE A 46 -10.73 -5.47 8.95
CA PHE A 46 -9.49 -5.54 9.73
C PHE A 46 -9.47 -4.62 10.96
N ASP A 47 -10.59 -3.94 11.29
CA ASP A 47 -10.64 -3.04 12.45
C ASP A 47 -10.64 -3.82 13.78
N PRO A 48 -9.57 -3.71 14.60
CA PRO A 48 -9.48 -4.46 15.84
C PRO A 48 -10.49 -3.99 16.91
N ARG A 49 -11.02 -2.76 16.80
CA ARG A 49 -11.96 -2.19 17.79
C ARG A 49 -13.31 -2.89 17.79
N VAL A 50 -13.66 -3.53 16.67
CA VAL A 50 -14.91 -4.29 16.49
C VAL A 50 -14.67 -5.80 16.44
N GLY A 51 -13.47 -6.26 16.78
CA GLY A 51 -13.10 -7.68 16.71
C GLY A 51 -12.93 -8.21 15.28
N GLY A 52 -12.44 -7.37 14.35
CA GLY A 52 -12.17 -7.74 12.97
C GLY A 52 -11.10 -8.82 12.79
N LEU A 53 -10.87 -9.19 11.53
CA LEU A 53 -9.83 -10.12 11.09
C LEU A 53 -8.45 -9.70 11.61
N ALA A 54 -7.75 -10.66 12.22
CA ALA A 54 -6.41 -10.43 12.72
C ALA A 54 -5.41 -10.24 11.56
N HIS A 55 -4.66 -9.13 11.60
CA HIS A 55 -3.54 -8.87 10.69
C HIS A 55 -2.28 -8.51 11.47
N GLY A 56 -1.57 -9.54 11.92
CA GLY A 56 -0.27 -9.40 12.59
C GLY A 56 0.90 -9.40 11.61
N GLY A 57 2.09 -9.08 12.13
CA GLY A 57 3.36 -9.26 11.42
C GLY A 57 4.47 -8.38 12.00
N THR A 58 5.55 -9.03 12.44
CA THR A 58 6.65 -8.39 13.19
C THR A 58 7.27 -7.20 12.45
N PHE A 59 7.34 -7.26 11.13
CA PHE A 59 8.01 -6.24 10.31
C PHE A 59 7.05 -5.37 9.49
N ASN A 60 5.73 -5.50 9.67
CA ASN A 60 4.73 -4.79 8.87
C ASN A 60 4.92 -3.26 8.95
N ASN A 61 5.26 -2.75 10.13
CA ASN A 61 5.47 -1.33 10.41
C ASN A 61 6.92 -0.99 10.79
N ASN A 62 7.90 -1.78 10.32
CA ASN A 62 9.29 -1.52 10.67
C ASN A 62 9.73 -0.11 10.22
N ALA A 63 10.46 0.59 11.09
CA ALA A 63 10.78 2.01 10.88
C ALA A 63 11.60 2.29 9.61
N PHE A 64 12.43 1.34 9.17
CA PHE A 64 13.23 1.49 7.97
C PHE A 64 12.35 1.53 6.71
N THR A 65 11.45 0.56 6.54
CA THR A 65 10.49 0.54 5.42
C THR A 65 9.61 1.78 5.43
N MET A 66 9.11 2.21 6.60
CA MET A 66 8.27 3.41 6.71
C MET A 66 9.04 4.67 6.29
N ALA A 67 10.27 4.85 6.78
CA ALA A 67 11.10 6.00 6.45
C ALA A 67 11.47 6.03 4.96
N ALA A 68 11.88 4.89 4.38
CA ALA A 68 12.20 4.79 2.97
C ALA A 68 10.98 5.06 2.08
N GLY A 69 9.80 4.57 2.46
CA GLY A 69 8.55 4.81 1.72
C GLY A 69 8.14 6.29 1.69
N VAL A 70 8.28 7.00 2.81
CA VAL A 70 8.05 8.45 2.86
C VAL A 70 9.06 9.19 1.97
N ALA A 71 10.34 8.80 2.02
CA ALA A 71 11.37 9.41 1.18
C ALA A 71 11.09 9.20 -0.32
N VAL A 72 10.75 7.97 -0.74
CA VAL A 72 10.34 7.68 -2.12
C VAL A 72 9.13 8.51 -2.53
N SER A 73 8.09 8.55 -1.70
CA SER A 73 6.86 9.32 -2.00
C SER A 73 7.17 10.79 -2.27
N ARG A 74 8.03 11.41 -1.46
CA ARG A 74 8.47 12.80 -1.65
C ARG A 74 9.31 13.03 -2.91
N LEU A 75 10.08 12.02 -3.33
CA LEU A 75 10.91 12.10 -4.53
C LEU A 75 10.11 11.92 -5.83
N VAL A 76 8.98 11.20 -5.78
CA VAL A 76 8.13 10.95 -6.97
C VAL A 76 6.96 11.94 -7.10
N ASP A 77 6.63 12.67 -6.03
CA ASP A 77 5.59 13.72 -6.01
C ASP A 77 6.16 15.13 -6.32
N ALA A 78 7.49 15.24 -6.48
CA ALA A 78 8.19 16.45 -6.91
C ALA A 78 8.36 16.46 -8.45
#